data_AF-A0A7X8YZX5-F1
#
_entry.id   AF-A0A7X8YZX5-F1
#
_cell.length_a   1.000
_cell.length_b   1.000
_cell.length_c   1.000
_cell.angle_alpha   90.00
_cell.angle_beta   90.00
_cell.angle_gamma   90.00
#
_symmetry.space_group_name_H-M   'P 1'
#
loop_
_entity.id
_entity.type
_entity.pdbx_description
1 polymer ?
#
loop_
_entity_poly.entity_id
_entity_poly.type
_entity_poly.pdbx_seq_one_letter_code
_entity_poly.pdbx_strand_id
1 'polypeptide(L)'
;MISCPYGFRVLDSKAGKRILINYGAALAGYAACEEKAEPHREAYLSAFVYDDDFRWHLQTTGSTRDFKGRCWSQWLWFDLDREGDLQGVLNETRQLAMGLVERYRLDENNLLLFFSGAKGFHVGLPTGLWAPESSTTFHRVARRMAERRAEETGVIIDAGVYDKVRLFRAPNSRHPKTGLYKRQLSFDELMNLKIEAIRKLAEQPEPFELPASAQRNDLATTDWLGAMQQVEQQIQARQQRQAVNDRPTLNRLTLEFIQNGAKKGDRHRLLFSAAKNLAEFDCPSVLAHALLSESALDSGLSPSDVRRQIDCGLTHQEGGDSHG
;
A
#
# COMPACT_ATOMS: atom_id res chain seq x y z
N MET A 1 8.35 20.09 14.81
CA MET A 1 7.77 19.20 13.78
C MET A 1 8.91 18.59 13.01
N ILE A 2 9.19 17.30 13.20
CA ILE A 2 10.14 16.58 12.34
C ILE A 2 9.46 16.48 10.98
N SER A 3 9.94 17.25 10.02
CA SER A 3 9.40 17.27 8.66
C SER A 3 9.76 15.95 7.99
N CYS A 4 8.78 15.25 7.44
CA CYS A 4 9.00 14.18 6.49
C CYS A 4 8.78 14.76 5.07
N PRO A 5 9.71 15.57 4.51
CA PRO A 5 9.46 16.26 3.25
C PRO A 5 9.68 15.35 2.05
N TYR A 6 10.33 14.20 2.22
CA TYR A 6 10.79 13.39 1.11
C TYR A 6 9.77 12.33 0.73
N GLY A 7 9.67 12.11 -0.57
CA GLY A 7 9.07 10.93 -1.15
C GLY A 7 9.92 10.43 -2.30
N PHE A 8 9.36 9.55 -3.11
CA PHE A 8 9.97 9.19 -4.39
C PHE A 8 8.95 9.24 -5.52
N ARG A 9 9.45 9.59 -6.72
CA ARG A 9 8.71 9.55 -7.98
C ARG A 9 9.24 8.44 -8.88
N VAL A 10 8.35 7.80 -9.61
CA VAL A 10 8.69 6.84 -10.68
C VAL A 10 7.87 7.20 -11.92
N LEU A 11 8.52 7.20 -13.09
CA LEU A 11 7.90 7.48 -14.38
C LEU A 11 7.84 6.22 -15.27
N ASP A 12 6.90 6.20 -16.21
CA ASP A 12 6.63 5.22 -17.28
C ASP A 12 6.30 3.79 -16.88
N SER A 13 6.79 3.30 -15.74
CA SER A 13 6.58 1.93 -15.31
C SER A 13 6.84 1.78 -13.82
N LYS A 14 6.11 0.88 -13.17
CA LYS A 14 6.36 0.48 -11.77
C LYS A 14 7.78 -0.07 -11.54
N ALA A 15 8.47 -0.51 -12.59
CA ALA A 15 9.86 -0.97 -12.53
C ALA A 15 10.89 0.16 -12.69
N GLY A 16 10.46 1.38 -13.00
CA GLY A 16 11.34 2.53 -13.23
C GLY A 16 12.16 2.94 -12.00
N LYS A 17 13.15 3.81 -12.21
CA LYS A 17 14.00 4.33 -11.14
C LYS A 17 13.17 5.11 -10.11
N ARG A 18 13.42 4.86 -8.82
CA ARG A 18 12.85 5.65 -7.72
C ARG A 18 13.69 6.91 -7.56
N ILE A 19 13.12 8.05 -7.90
CA ILE A 19 13.77 9.36 -7.86
C ILE A 19 13.35 10.07 -6.59
N LEU A 20 14.30 10.43 -5.72
CA LEU A 20 14.03 11.22 -4.52
C LEU A 20 13.44 12.59 -4.92
N ILE A 21 12.39 13.01 -4.22
CA ILE A 21 11.70 14.29 -4.46
C ILE A 21 11.30 14.95 -3.14
N ASN A 22 11.06 16.27 -3.16
CA ASN A 22 10.19 16.90 -2.18
C ASN A 22 8.74 16.51 -2.51
N TYR A 23 8.08 15.78 -1.61
CA TYR A 23 6.77 15.21 -1.87
C TYR A 23 5.69 16.27 -2.03
N GLY A 24 5.65 17.27 -1.14
CA GLY A 24 4.66 18.33 -1.19
C GLY A 24 4.72 19.11 -2.49
N ALA A 25 5.92 19.48 -2.95
CA ALA A 25 6.11 20.16 -4.22
C ALA A 25 5.71 19.29 -5.42
N ALA A 26 6.05 18.00 -5.41
CA ALA A 26 5.66 17.09 -6.50
C ALA A 26 4.15 16.88 -6.56
N LEU A 27 3.50 16.67 -5.41
CA LEU A 27 2.06 16.49 -5.33
C LEU A 27 1.31 17.75 -5.78
N ALA A 28 1.74 18.93 -5.32
CA ALA A 28 1.18 20.20 -5.75
C ALA A 28 1.33 20.39 -7.28
N GLY A 29 2.47 20.01 -7.85
CA GLY A 29 2.66 20.10 -9.30
C GLY A 29 1.76 19.15 -10.11
N TYR A 30 1.52 17.93 -9.62
CA TYR A 30 0.52 17.04 -10.23
C TYR A 30 -0.90 17.58 -10.06
N ALA A 31 -1.23 18.14 -8.89
CA ALA A 31 -2.54 18.73 -8.63
C ALA A 31 -2.82 19.93 -9.54
N ALA A 32 -1.82 20.76 -9.82
CA ALA A 32 -1.92 21.92 -10.70
C ALA A 32 -1.66 21.62 -12.19
N CYS A 33 -1.44 20.34 -12.56
CA CYS A 33 -1.06 19.93 -13.92
C CYS A 33 0.17 20.67 -14.49
N GLU A 34 1.14 20.99 -13.65
CA GLU A 34 2.35 21.69 -14.08
C GLU A 34 3.17 20.84 -15.06
N GLU A 35 3.76 21.46 -16.08
CA GLU A 35 4.55 20.76 -17.12
C GLU A 35 5.69 19.91 -16.52
N LYS A 36 6.38 20.41 -15.48
CA LYS A 36 7.45 19.69 -14.77
C LYS A 36 6.98 18.40 -14.04
N ALA A 37 5.67 18.28 -13.79
CA ALA A 37 5.08 17.07 -13.25
C ALA A 37 4.89 16.00 -14.32
N GLU A 38 4.91 16.37 -15.61
CA GLU A 38 4.78 15.47 -16.76
C GLU A 38 3.47 14.63 -16.71
N PRO A 39 2.29 15.26 -16.57
CA PRO A 39 1.02 14.56 -16.37
C PRO A 39 0.66 13.60 -17.52
N HIS A 40 1.16 13.85 -18.73
CA HIS A 40 0.91 13.03 -19.92
C HIS A 40 1.57 11.65 -19.88
N ARG A 41 2.46 11.39 -18.90
CA ARG A 41 3.14 10.11 -18.71
C ARG A 41 2.49 9.32 -17.59
N GLU A 42 2.72 8.01 -17.61
CA GLU A 42 2.46 7.19 -16.43
C GLU A 42 3.42 7.63 -15.32
N ALA A 43 2.88 7.94 -14.14
CA ALA A 43 3.68 8.36 -13.02
C ALA A 43 3.13 7.87 -11.68
N TYR A 44 4.06 7.69 -10.75
CA TYR A 44 3.80 7.22 -9.39
C TYR A 44 4.56 8.11 -8.40
N LEU A 45 3.91 8.41 -7.28
CA LEU A 45 4.53 8.94 -6.08
C LEU A 45 4.57 7.84 -5.02
N SER A 46 5.34 8.05 -3.95
CA SER A 46 5.26 7.19 -2.76
C SER A 46 3.90 7.38 -2.04
N ALA A 47 3.32 6.31 -1.51
CA ALA A 47 2.09 6.41 -0.70
C ALA A 47 2.32 7.12 0.65
N PHE A 48 3.57 7.07 1.12
CA PHE A 48 4.03 7.72 2.35
C PHE A 48 5.16 8.71 2.04
N VAL A 49 5.47 9.54 3.02
CA VAL A 49 6.64 10.42 3.05
C VAL A 49 7.56 10.06 4.20
N TYR A 50 8.79 10.53 4.10
CA TYR A 50 9.90 10.10 4.93
C TYR A 50 10.81 11.27 5.31
N ASP A 51 11.61 11.06 6.36
CA ASP A 51 12.65 11.98 6.84
C ASP A 51 14.00 11.73 6.12
N ASP A 52 15.06 12.38 6.60
CA ASP A 52 16.40 12.28 6.00
C ASP A 52 16.96 10.85 5.99
N ASP A 53 16.54 9.97 6.90
CA ASP A 53 16.97 8.56 6.92
C ASP A 53 16.64 7.87 5.59
N PHE A 54 15.49 8.18 4.99
CA PHE A 54 15.12 7.63 3.70
C PHE A 54 15.98 8.17 2.57
N ARG A 55 16.30 9.48 2.61
CA ARG A 55 17.21 10.08 1.64
C ARG A 55 18.57 9.38 1.69
N TRP A 56 19.13 9.15 2.88
CA TRP A 56 20.40 8.45 3.05
C TRP A 56 20.32 6.99 2.60
N HIS A 57 19.25 6.28 2.96
CA HIS A 57 19.00 4.91 2.51
C HIS A 57 19.00 4.79 0.98
N LEU A 58 18.24 5.67 0.31
CA LEU A 58 18.11 5.64 -1.15
C LEU A 58 19.42 6.03 -1.86
N GLN A 59 20.16 7.00 -1.32
CA GLN A 59 21.47 7.40 -1.87
C GLN A 59 22.53 6.31 -1.70
N THR A 60 22.51 5.61 -0.56
CA THR A 60 23.51 4.57 -0.24
C THR A 60 23.23 3.26 -0.98
N THR A 61 21.97 2.84 -1.03
CA THR A 61 21.60 1.52 -1.58
C THR A 61 21.12 1.57 -3.03
N GLY A 62 20.77 2.75 -3.54
CA GLY A 62 20.11 2.91 -4.84
C GLY A 62 18.70 2.32 -4.91
N SER A 63 18.14 1.89 -3.77
CA SER A 63 16.86 1.18 -3.69
C SER A 63 16.01 1.67 -2.52
N THR A 64 14.69 1.54 -2.62
CA THR A 64 13.77 1.80 -1.50
C THR A 64 13.49 0.53 -0.69
N ARG A 65 13.93 -0.63 -1.18
CA ARG A 65 13.67 -1.92 -0.54
C ARG A 65 14.24 -1.94 0.86
N ASP A 66 13.51 -2.59 1.77
CA ASP A 66 13.90 -2.79 3.17
C ASP A 66 14.11 -1.55 4.02
N PHE A 67 13.69 -0.37 3.56
CA PHE A 67 13.71 0.82 4.41
C PHE A 67 12.89 0.57 5.69
N LYS A 68 13.54 0.67 6.87
CA LYS A 68 12.90 0.42 8.17
C LYS A 68 12.56 1.68 8.96
N GLY A 69 13.02 2.85 8.50
CA GLY A 69 12.83 4.13 9.18
C GLY A 69 11.38 4.61 9.28
N ARG A 70 11.23 5.86 9.75
CA ARG A 70 9.91 6.46 10.00
C ARG A 70 9.22 6.79 8.68
N CYS A 71 7.90 6.71 8.69
CA CYS A 71 7.08 7.22 7.60
C CYS A 71 5.85 7.96 8.15
N TRP A 72 5.21 8.74 7.28
CA TRP A 72 3.98 9.49 7.54
C TRP A 72 3.17 9.65 6.25
N SER A 73 1.91 10.06 6.34
CA SER A 73 1.11 10.44 5.18
C SER A 73 0.10 11.52 5.56
N GLN A 74 -0.14 12.46 4.63
CA GLN A 74 -1.16 13.49 4.76
C GLN A 74 -2.59 12.94 4.62
N TRP A 75 -2.74 11.78 3.97
CA TRP A 75 -4.02 11.07 3.86
C TRP A 75 -3.89 9.62 4.32
N LEU A 76 -4.95 9.15 4.98
CA LEU A 76 -5.23 7.74 5.12
C LEU A 76 -5.92 7.27 3.82
N TRP A 77 -5.23 6.43 3.05
CA TRP A 77 -5.66 6.02 1.70
C TRP A 77 -6.49 4.74 1.71
N PHE A 78 -7.68 4.80 1.13
CA PHE A 78 -8.48 3.63 0.81
C PHE A 78 -8.36 3.40 -0.71
N ASP A 79 -7.82 2.26 -1.09
CA ASP A 79 -7.67 1.83 -2.48
C ASP A 79 -8.74 0.78 -2.77
N LEU A 80 -9.70 1.12 -3.64
CA LEU A 80 -10.81 0.26 -4.00
C LEU A 80 -10.64 -0.16 -5.46
N ASP A 81 -10.28 -1.41 -5.69
CA ASP A 81 -10.28 -2.00 -7.01
C ASP A 81 -10.86 -3.42 -7.00
N ARG A 82 -11.56 -3.76 -8.08
CA ARG A 82 -12.09 -5.11 -8.31
C ARG A 82 -12.04 -5.40 -9.79
N GLU A 83 -11.54 -6.58 -10.15
CA GLU A 83 -11.51 -6.99 -11.54
C GLU A 83 -12.93 -7.23 -12.06
N GLY A 84 -13.29 -6.55 -13.15
CA GLY A 84 -14.54 -6.80 -13.89
C GLY A 84 -15.79 -6.13 -13.36
N ASP A 85 -15.73 -5.39 -12.24
CA ASP A 85 -16.91 -4.78 -11.60
C ASP A 85 -16.67 -3.33 -11.17
N LEU A 86 -16.47 -2.42 -12.14
CA LEU A 86 -16.24 -1.00 -11.85
C LEU A 86 -17.46 -0.32 -11.21
N GLN A 87 -18.68 -0.80 -11.50
CA GLN A 87 -19.93 -0.24 -10.95
C GLN A 87 -20.12 -0.60 -9.49
N GLY A 88 -19.83 -1.85 -9.10
CA GLY A 88 -19.76 -2.23 -7.69
C GLY A 88 -18.73 -1.41 -6.94
N VAL A 89 -17.53 -1.22 -7.51
CA VAL A 89 -16.48 -0.40 -6.87
C VAL A 89 -16.90 1.06 -6.71
N LEU A 90 -17.58 1.66 -7.70
CA LEU A 90 -18.11 3.03 -7.56
C LEU A 90 -19.13 3.11 -6.42
N ASN A 91 -20.05 2.15 -6.32
CA ASN A 91 -21.06 2.11 -5.24
C ASN A 91 -20.41 1.95 -3.86
N GLU A 92 -19.42 1.06 -3.73
CA GLU A 92 -18.65 0.87 -2.50
C GLU A 92 -17.83 2.13 -2.15
N THR A 93 -17.29 2.82 -3.14
CA THR A 93 -16.58 4.10 -2.95
C THR A 93 -17.50 5.18 -2.40
N ARG A 94 -18.73 5.27 -2.90
CA ARG A 94 -19.76 6.20 -2.38
C ARG A 94 -20.12 5.87 -0.94
N GLN A 95 -20.37 4.59 -0.65
CA GLN A 95 -20.70 4.11 0.69
C GLN A 95 -19.59 4.42 1.69
N LEU A 96 -18.34 4.19 1.31
CA LEU A 96 -17.18 4.56 2.13
C LEU A 96 -17.09 6.08 2.33
N ALA A 97 -17.18 6.87 1.26
CA ALA A 97 -17.07 8.32 1.34
C ALA A 97 -18.15 8.93 2.24
N MET A 98 -19.41 8.51 2.06
CA MET A 98 -20.52 8.90 2.94
C MET A 98 -20.28 8.49 4.39
N GLY A 99 -19.90 7.22 4.63
CA GLY A 99 -19.65 6.73 5.99
C GLY A 99 -18.53 7.47 6.71
N LEU A 100 -17.48 7.89 5.99
CA LEU A 100 -16.41 8.71 6.54
C LEU A 100 -16.88 10.13 6.89
N VAL A 101 -17.65 10.76 5.99
CA VAL A 101 -18.26 12.09 6.20
C VAL A 101 -19.17 12.08 7.43
N GLU A 102 -20.08 11.11 7.50
CA GLU A 102 -21.04 10.98 8.61
C GLU A 102 -20.34 10.69 9.93
N ARG A 103 -19.40 9.75 9.95
CA ARG A 103 -18.69 9.35 11.18
C ARG A 103 -17.94 10.51 11.80
N TYR A 104 -17.19 11.26 10.99
CA TYR A 104 -16.34 12.33 11.51
C TYR A 104 -16.98 13.72 11.43
N ARG A 105 -18.22 13.83 10.96
CA ARG A 105 -18.89 15.12 10.67
C ARG A 105 -17.97 16.03 9.85
N LEU A 106 -17.31 15.41 8.87
CA LEU A 106 -16.30 16.04 8.03
C LEU A 106 -17.00 16.79 6.90
N ASP A 107 -16.62 18.04 6.64
CA ASP A 107 -16.97 18.69 5.37
C ASP A 107 -16.43 17.83 4.22
N GLU A 108 -17.33 17.35 3.36
CA GLU A 108 -17.03 16.38 2.31
C GLU A 108 -15.95 16.85 1.33
N ASN A 109 -15.75 18.16 1.18
CA ASN A 109 -14.70 18.73 0.32
C ASN A 109 -13.29 18.48 0.88
N ASN A 110 -13.18 18.06 2.14
CA ASN A 110 -11.91 17.65 2.74
C ASN A 110 -11.50 16.23 2.37
N LEU A 111 -12.39 15.42 1.78
CA LEU A 111 -12.01 14.13 1.21
C LEU A 111 -11.31 14.32 -0.13
N LEU A 112 -10.20 13.61 -0.31
CA LEU A 112 -9.49 13.60 -1.58
C LEU A 112 -9.88 12.35 -2.39
N LEU A 113 -10.73 12.54 -3.40
CA LEU A 113 -11.36 11.46 -4.16
C LEU A 113 -10.79 11.38 -5.57
N PHE A 114 -10.44 10.18 -6.03
CA PHE A 114 -9.94 9.97 -7.39
C PHE A 114 -10.59 8.77 -8.07
N PHE A 115 -10.90 8.92 -9.34
CA PHE A 115 -10.95 7.79 -10.27
C PHE A 115 -9.51 7.46 -10.72
N SER A 116 -9.11 6.18 -10.66
CA SER A 116 -7.73 5.74 -10.93
C SER A 116 -7.31 5.80 -12.41
N GLY A 117 -8.26 6.01 -13.33
CA GLY A 117 -8.06 5.93 -14.78
C GLY A 117 -8.30 4.53 -15.38
N ALA A 118 -8.61 3.52 -14.55
CA ALA A 118 -8.94 2.19 -15.04
C ALA A 118 -10.03 1.49 -14.20
N LYS A 119 -9.64 0.70 -13.20
CA LYS A 119 -10.51 -0.30 -12.54
C LYS A 119 -10.97 0.07 -11.14
N GLY A 120 -10.51 1.20 -10.60
CA GLY A 120 -10.73 1.52 -9.19
C GLY A 120 -10.77 2.99 -8.85
N PHE A 121 -10.96 3.26 -7.58
CA PHE A 121 -11.03 4.58 -6.98
C PHE A 121 -10.11 4.67 -5.77
N HIS A 122 -9.67 5.88 -5.46
CA HIS A 122 -8.92 6.16 -4.24
C HIS A 122 -9.65 7.20 -3.42
N VAL A 123 -9.77 6.96 -2.12
CA VAL A 123 -10.32 7.90 -1.14
C VAL A 123 -9.23 8.25 -0.14
N GLY A 124 -8.94 9.54 0.03
CA GLY A 124 -7.98 10.07 0.99
C GLY A 124 -8.69 10.78 2.13
N LEU A 125 -8.68 10.19 3.33
CA LEU A 125 -9.14 10.84 4.56
C LEU A 125 -8.00 11.67 5.16
N PRO A 126 -8.14 12.98 5.38
CA PRO A 126 -7.05 13.82 5.86
C PRO A 126 -6.59 13.44 7.26
N THR A 127 -5.30 13.14 7.43
CA THR A 127 -4.74 12.79 8.75
C THR A 127 -4.68 13.98 9.70
N GLY A 128 -4.86 15.20 9.21
CA GLY A 128 -5.04 16.41 10.03
C GLY A 128 -6.13 16.30 11.09
N LEU A 129 -7.16 15.48 10.83
CA LEU A 129 -8.23 15.14 11.78
C LEU A 129 -7.70 14.61 13.13
N TRP A 130 -6.58 13.88 13.14
CA TRP A 130 -5.95 13.36 14.36
C TRP A 130 -4.46 13.68 14.46
N ALA A 131 -3.93 14.49 13.53
CA ALA A 131 -2.54 14.92 13.35
C ALA A 131 -1.50 13.97 13.99
N PRO A 132 -1.35 12.75 13.45
CA PRO A 132 -0.42 11.75 13.99
C PRO A 132 1.02 12.17 13.71
N GLU A 133 1.94 11.77 14.59
CA GLU A 133 3.37 11.88 14.32
C GLU A 133 3.86 10.80 13.34
N SER A 134 4.97 11.07 12.66
CA SER A 134 5.65 10.03 11.86
C SER A 134 6.19 8.93 12.77
N SER A 135 6.21 7.68 12.33
CA SER A 135 6.79 6.59 13.11
C SER A 135 7.22 5.42 12.22
N THR A 136 8.00 4.51 12.76
CA THR A 136 8.40 3.27 12.05
C THR A 136 7.22 2.32 11.81
N THR A 137 6.13 2.49 12.58
CA THR A 137 4.91 1.66 12.53
C THR A 137 3.71 2.39 11.92
N PHE A 138 3.85 3.65 11.50
CA PHE A 138 2.75 4.48 10.97
C PHE A 138 1.92 3.76 9.92
N HIS A 139 2.57 3.21 8.88
CA HIS A 139 1.91 2.44 7.82
C HIS A 139 1.04 1.27 8.33
N ARG A 140 1.42 0.61 9.43
CA ARG A 140 0.66 -0.49 10.03
C ARG A 140 -0.55 0.00 10.81
N VAL A 141 -0.40 1.12 11.51
CA VAL A 141 -1.50 1.78 12.24
C VAL A 141 -2.52 2.31 11.24
N ALA A 142 -2.04 2.99 10.19
CA ALA A 142 -2.85 3.46 9.09
C ALA A 142 -3.62 2.30 8.44
N ARG A 143 -2.94 1.19 8.11
CA ARG A 143 -3.59 -0.03 7.61
C ARG A 143 -4.73 -0.50 8.51
N ARG A 144 -4.44 -0.62 9.82
CA ARG A 144 -5.42 -1.12 10.79
C ARG A 144 -6.64 -0.21 10.88
N MET A 145 -6.44 1.10 10.91
CA MET A 145 -7.54 2.07 10.95
C MET A 145 -8.38 2.01 9.66
N ALA A 146 -7.74 1.90 8.50
CA ALA A 146 -8.47 1.81 7.22
C ALA A 146 -9.23 0.50 7.07
N GLU A 147 -8.63 -0.64 7.42
CA GLU A 147 -9.33 -1.94 7.42
C GLU A 147 -10.56 -1.90 8.33
N ARG A 148 -10.43 -1.34 9.54
CA ARG A 148 -11.55 -1.15 10.48
C ARG A 148 -12.66 -0.28 9.88
N ARG A 149 -12.30 0.84 9.25
CA ARG A 149 -13.28 1.74 8.63
C ARG A 149 -13.97 1.12 7.43
N ALA A 150 -13.22 0.42 6.59
CA ALA A 150 -13.78 -0.31 5.47
C ALA A 150 -14.77 -1.40 5.96
N GLU A 151 -14.39 -2.19 6.97
CA GLU A 151 -15.24 -3.22 7.58
C GLU A 151 -16.55 -2.65 8.14
N GLU A 152 -16.48 -1.55 8.90
CA GLU A 152 -17.67 -0.89 9.46
C GLU A 152 -18.61 -0.34 8.37
N THR A 153 -18.06 0.00 7.21
CA THR A 153 -18.85 0.38 6.03
C THR A 153 -19.19 -0.80 5.12
N GLY A 154 -18.80 -2.04 5.43
CA GLY A 154 -19.05 -3.21 4.57
C GLY A 154 -18.32 -3.19 3.22
N VAL A 155 -17.21 -2.44 3.13
CA VAL A 155 -16.43 -2.23 1.92
C VAL A 155 -15.12 -3.02 1.98
N ILE A 156 -14.62 -3.47 0.83
CA ILE A 156 -13.33 -4.16 0.70
C ILE A 156 -12.31 -3.19 0.10
N ILE A 157 -11.11 -3.14 0.68
CA ILE A 157 -9.98 -2.31 0.21
C ILE A 157 -8.73 -3.14 -0.07
N ASP A 158 -7.89 -2.72 -1.02
CA ASP A 158 -6.54 -3.27 -1.20
C ASP A 158 -5.60 -2.72 -0.10
N ALA A 159 -5.45 -3.52 0.96
CA ALA A 159 -4.52 -3.21 2.05
C ALA A 159 -3.03 -3.20 1.61
N GLY A 160 -2.72 -3.65 0.40
CA GLY A 160 -1.38 -3.57 -0.20
C GLY A 160 -0.88 -2.13 -0.39
N VAL A 161 -1.76 -1.12 -0.35
CA VAL A 161 -1.37 0.29 -0.36
C VAL A 161 -0.52 0.68 0.86
N TYR A 162 -0.63 -0.09 1.95
CA TYR A 162 0.06 0.17 3.21
C TYR A 162 1.47 -0.45 3.32
N ASP A 163 2.03 -0.96 2.22
CA ASP A 163 3.47 -1.24 2.19
C ASP A 163 4.27 0.06 2.39
N LYS A 164 5.28 0.03 3.27
CA LYS A 164 5.99 1.24 3.71
C LYS A 164 6.60 2.02 2.54
N VAL A 165 7.00 1.34 1.46
CA VAL A 165 7.61 1.94 0.26
C VAL A 165 6.74 1.69 -0.98
N ARG A 166 5.41 1.75 -0.79
CA ARG A 166 4.43 1.55 -1.85
C ARG A 166 4.46 2.66 -2.90
N LEU A 167 4.40 2.26 -4.17
CA LEU A 167 4.05 3.13 -5.29
C LEU A 167 2.55 3.40 -5.32
N PHE A 168 2.18 4.67 -5.44
CA PHE A 168 0.81 5.13 -5.59
C PHE A 168 0.71 6.02 -6.82
N ARG A 169 -0.30 5.81 -7.66
CA ARG A 169 -0.41 6.54 -8.93
C ARG A 169 -0.55 8.04 -8.65
N ALA A 170 0.28 8.85 -9.32
CA ALA A 170 0.27 10.29 -9.15
C ALA A 170 -1.06 10.90 -9.67
N PRO A 171 -1.63 11.92 -9.01
CA PRO A 171 -2.79 12.64 -9.54
C PRO A 171 -2.53 13.15 -10.96
N ASN A 172 -3.56 13.22 -11.80
CA ASN A 172 -3.46 13.70 -13.18
C ASN A 172 -2.40 13.00 -14.05
N SER A 173 -1.84 11.86 -13.63
CA SER A 173 -0.95 11.06 -14.48
C SER A 173 -1.76 10.15 -15.41
N ARG A 174 -1.22 9.91 -16.60
CA ARG A 174 -1.88 9.12 -17.64
C ARG A 174 -1.77 7.61 -17.37
N HIS A 175 -2.87 6.88 -17.51
CA HIS A 175 -2.88 5.43 -17.42
C HIS A 175 -2.40 4.79 -18.73
N PRO A 176 -1.37 3.91 -18.71
CA PRO A 176 -0.74 3.42 -19.94
C PRO A 176 -1.68 2.61 -20.84
N LYS A 177 -2.54 1.77 -20.25
CA LYS A 177 -3.45 0.88 -21.00
C LYS A 177 -4.72 1.57 -21.53
N THR A 178 -5.37 2.40 -20.72
CA THR A 178 -6.65 3.02 -21.05
C THR A 178 -6.49 4.40 -21.68
N GLY A 179 -5.33 5.04 -21.50
CA GLY A 179 -5.08 6.42 -21.91
C GLY A 179 -5.76 7.48 -21.05
N LEU A 180 -6.63 7.09 -20.11
CA LEU A 180 -7.33 7.96 -19.18
C LEU A 180 -6.40 8.44 -18.06
N TYR A 181 -6.68 9.60 -17.52
CA TYR A 181 -5.93 10.21 -16.42
C TYR A 181 -6.48 9.79 -15.06
N LYS A 182 -5.63 9.81 -14.02
CA LYS A 182 -6.10 9.74 -12.63
C LYS A 182 -6.81 11.04 -12.30
N ARG A 183 -8.14 11.02 -12.34
CA ARG A 183 -9.00 12.21 -12.29
C ARG A 183 -9.51 12.44 -10.88
N GLN A 184 -9.30 13.65 -10.33
CA GLN A 184 -9.92 14.06 -9.07
C GLN A 184 -11.43 14.26 -9.30
N LEU A 185 -12.23 13.89 -8.31
CA LEU A 185 -13.68 14.09 -8.30
C LEU A 185 -14.04 14.88 -7.05
N SER A 186 -14.92 15.87 -7.18
CA SER A 186 -15.65 16.41 -6.03
C SER A 186 -16.55 15.33 -5.42
N PHE A 187 -17.01 15.58 -4.19
CA PHE A 187 -17.95 14.68 -3.54
C PHE A 187 -19.26 14.57 -4.33
N ASP A 188 -19.79 15.69 -4.82
CA ASP A 188 -21.01 15.71 -5.65
C ASP A 188 -20.84 14.89 -6.93
N GLU A 189 -19.72 15.05 -7.65
CA GLU A 189 -19.44 14.27 -8.85
C GLU A 189 -19.35 12.77 -8.54
N LEU A 190 -18.67 12.39 -7.46
CA LEU A 190 -18.60 11.00 -7.03
C LEU A 190 -20.01 10.44 -6.78
N MET A 191 -20.86 11.20 -6.08
CA MET A 191 -22.20 10.76 -5.67
C MET A 191 -23.19 10.67 -6.84
N ASN A 192 -23.10 11.59 -7.81
CA ASN A 192 -24.16 11.77 -8.80
C ASN A 192 -23.79 11.32 -10.22
N LEU A 193 -22.50 11.24 -10.59
CA LEU A 193 -22.12 10.84 -11.94
C LEU A 193 -22.17 9.33 -12.17
N LYS A 194 -22.54 8.93 -13.38
CA LYS A 194 -22.37 7.54 -13.85
C LYS A 194 -20.93 7.30 -14.29
N ILE A 195 -20.53 6.03 -14.38
CA ILE A 195 -19.18 5.63 -14.80
C ILE A 195 -18.78 6.27 -16.13
N GLU A 196 -19.69 6.31 -17.10
CA GLU A 196 -19.43 6.85 -18.43
C GLU A 196 -19.04 8.34 -18.35
N ALA A 197 -19.72 9.10 -17.50
CA ALA A 197 -19.41 10.51 -17.27
C ALA A 197 -18.07 10.68 -16.54
N ILE A 198 -17.78 9.87 -15.52
CA ILE A 198 -16.49 9.87 -14.83
C ILE A 198 -15.34 9.53 -15.79
N ARG A 199 -15.53 8.54 -16.67
CA ARG A 199 -14.53 8.18 -17.68
C ARG A 199 -14.31 9.30 -18.69
N LYS A 200 -15.38 9.99 -19.09
CA LYS A 200 -15.29 11.16 -19.97
C LYS A 200 -14.49 12.30 -19.32
N LEU A 201 -14.74 12.61 -18.05
CA LEU A 201 -13.92 13.58 -17.31
C LEU A 201 -12.44 13.17 -17.27
N ALA A 202 -12.16 11.86 -17.16
CA ALA A 202 -10.81 11.33 -17.12
C ALA A 202 -10.09 11.27 -18.49
N GLU A 203 -10.71 11.73 -19.58
CA GLU A 203 -10.04 11.83 -20.89
C GLU A 203 -8.96 12.91 -20.93
N GLN A 204 -9.06 13.90 -20.04
CA GLN A 204 -8.08 14.97 -19.87
C GLN A 204 -7.70 15.11 -18.38
N PRO A 205 -6.48 15.55 -18.06
CA PRO A 205 -6.17 15.99 -16.71
C PRO A 205 -6.84 17.33 -16.47
N GLU A 206 -7.21 17.62 -15.23
CA GLU A 206 -7.69 18.96 -14.88
C GLU A 206 -7.14 19.34 -13.50
N PRO A 207 -6.65 20.59 -13.34
CA PRO A 207 -6.16 21.07 -12.07
C PRO A 207 -7.20 20.96 -10.97
N PHE A 208 -6.76 20.71 -9.75
CA PHE A 208 -7.62 20.74 -8.56
C PHE A 208 -6.87 21.32 -7.38
N GLU A 209 -7.62 21.86 -6.42
CA GLU A 209 -7.06 22.36 -5.16
C GLU A 209 -6.90 21.20 -4.18
N LEU A 210 -5.72 21.11 -3.56
CA LEU A 210 -5.53 20.16 -2.46
C LEU A 210 -6.41 20.59 -1.28
N PRO A 211 -7.17 19.67 -0.67
CA PRO A 211 -8.01 20.04 0.45
C PRO A 211 -7.23 20.68 1.59
N ALA A 212 -7.84 21.68 2.23
CA ALA A 212 -7.26 22.34 3.38
C ALA A 212 -7.04 21.36 4.54
N SER A 213 -6.24 21.79 5.53
CA SER A 213 -6.08 20.99 6.74
C SER A 213 -7.43 20.88 7.46
N ALA A 214 -7.92 19.65 7.60
CA ALA A 214 -9.15 19.39 8.35
C ALA A 214 -8.95 19.71 9.83
N GLN A 215 -9.99 20.26 10.47
CA GLN A 215 -9.98 20.52 11.91
C GLN A 215 -9.85 19.23 12.72
N ARG A 216 -9.24 19.31 13.91
CA ARG A 216 -9.10 18.15 14.80
C ARG A 216 -10.46 17.55 15.13
N ASN A 217 -10.52 16.22 15.17
CA ASN A 217 -11.69 15.44 15.48
C ASN A 217 -11.36 14.38 16.56
N ASP A 218 -12.08 14.43 17.67
CA ASP A 218 -11.81 13.57 18.84
C ASP A 218 -12.12 12.09 18.56
N LEU A 219 -13.15 11.82 17.75
CA LEU A 219 -13.48 10.45 17.36
C LEU A 219 -12.39 9.86 16.46
N ALA A 220 -11.90 10.62 15.48
CA ALA A 220 -10.79 10.21 14.63
C ALA A 220 -9.50 9.98 15.45
N THR A 221 -9.26 10.81 16.46
CA THR A 221 -8.16 10.63 17.41
C THR A 221 -8.31 9.33 18.20
N THR A 222 -9.50 9.08 18.74
CA THR A 222 -9.82 7.85 19.48
C THR A 222 -9.63 6.61 18.62
N ASP A 223 -10.11 6.65 17.38
CA ASP A 223 -10.00 5.57 16.41
C ASP A 223 -8.54 5.26 16.03
N TRP A 224 -7.73 6.30 15.83
CA TRP A 224 -6.30 6.15 15.58
C TRP A 224 -5.57 5.54 16.78
N LEU A 225 -5.84 6.01 18.00
CA LEU A 225 -5.24 5.46 19.22
C LEU A 225 -5.62 3.98 19.43
N GLY A 226 -6.87 3.61 19.16
CA GLY A 226 -7.31 2.21 19.18
C GLY A 226 -6.55 1.35 18.17
N ALA A 227 -6.33 1.85 16.95
CA ALA A 227 -5.51 1.17 15.95
C ALA A 227 -4.04 1.05 16.36
N MET A 228 -3.47 2.09 16.99
CA MET A 228 -2.11 2.07 17.53
C MET A 228 -1.94 0.98 18.58
N GLN A 229 -2.85 0.94 19.57
CA GLN A 229 -2.81 -0.03 20.65
C GLN A 229 -2.87 -1.48 20.12
N GLN A 230 -3.73 -1.75 19.15
CA GLN A 230 -3.81 -3.08 18.53
C GLN A 230 -2.52 -3.47 17.80
N VAL A 231 -1.91 -2.53 17.08
CA VAL A 231 -0.63 -2.77 16.40
C VAL A 231 0.49 -3.04 17.40
N GLU A 232 0.55 -2.28 18.49
CA GLU A 232 1.53 -2.47 19.56
C GLU A 232 1.37 -3.85 20.23
N GLN A 233 0.14 -4.23 20.59
CA GLN A 233 -0.15 -5.56 21.13
C GLN A 233 0.27 -6.68 20.17
N GLN A 234 0.04 -6.51 18.86
CA GLN A 234 0.47 -7.49 17.86
C GLN A 234 2.00 -7.59 17.76
N ILE A 235 2.71 -6.47 17.90
CA ILE A 235 4.19 -6.44 17.93
C ILE A 235 4.70 -7.17 19.16
N GLN A 236 4.20 -6.80 20.35
CA GLN A 236 4.59 -7.40 21.62
C GLN A 236 4.30 -8.91 21.63
N ALA A 237 3.11 -9.33 21.20
CA ALA A 237 2.75 -10.75 21.10
C ALA A 237 3.62 -11.52 20.09
N ARG A 238 4.12 -10.87 19.03
CA ARG A 238 5.07 -11.48 18.10
C ARG A 238 6.46 -11.61 18.74
N GLN A 239 6.94 -10.57 19.40
CA GLN A 239 8.23 -10.57 20.10
C GLN A 239 8.25 -11.60 21.23
N GLN A 240 7.19 -11.69 22.03
CA GLN A 240 7.04 -12.71 23.07
C GLN A 240 7.07 -14.13 22.48
N ARG A 241 6.35 -14.38 21.38
CA ARG A 241 6.40 -15.68 20.70
C ARG A 241 7.81 -16.01 20.18
N GLN A 242 8.53 -15.04 19.64
CA GLN A 242 9.92 -15.22 19.20
C GLN A 242 10.88 -15.45 20.37
N ALA A 243 10.66 -14.80 21.52
CA ALA A 243 11.48 -14.98 22.71
C ALA A 243 11.20 -16.30 23.45
N VAL A 244 9.99 -16.85 23.34
CA VAL A 244 9.59 -18.12 23.97
C VAL A 244 9.87 -19.33 23.08
N ASN A 245 9.78 -19.18 21.75
CA ASN A 245 10.12 -20.23 20.81
C ASN A 245 11.62 -20.21 20.48
N ASP A 246 12.39 -20.93 21.27
CA ASP A 246 13.81 -21.24 20.99
C ASP A 246 13.98 -22.27 19.84
N ARG A 247 12.86 -22.68 19.23
CA ARG A 247 12.82 -23.62 18.11
C ARG A 247 11.86 -23.13 17.02
N PRO A 248 12.25 -23.24 15.74
CA PRO A 248 11.38 -22.92 14.62
C PRO A 248 10.12 -23.81 14.63
N THR A 249 9.00 -23.27 14.16
CA THR A 249 7.74 -24.03 13.97
C THR A 249 7.28 -23.89 12.53
N LEU A 250 6.73 -24.97 11.95
CA LEU A 250 6.09 -24.86 10.64
C LEU A 250 4.82 -24.03 10.78
N ASN A 251 4.79 -22.88 10.12
CA ASN A 251 3.62 -22.02 10.14
C ASN A 251 2.48 -22.67 9.34
N ARG A 252 1.24 -22.33 9.69
CA ARG A 252 0.04 -22.90 9.07
C ARG A 252 0.03 -22.75 7.54
N LEU A 253 0.49 -21.62 7.02
CA LEU A 253 0.56 -21.36 5.58
C LEU A 253 1.56 -22.28 4.87
N THR A 254 2.66 -22.66 5.53
CA THR A 254 3.64 -23.62 5.00
C THR A 254 3.03 -25.01 4.92
N LEU A 255 2.32 -25.44 5.97
CA LEU A 255 1.58 -26.70 5.96
C LEU A 255 0.50 -26.74 4.88
N GLU A 256 -0.29 -25.66 4.75
CA GLU A 256 -1.33 -25.55 3.73
C GLU A 256 -0.75 -25.53 2.31
N PHE A 257 0.38 -24.85 2.09
CA PHE A 257 1.06 -24.83 0.80
C PHE A 257 1.63 -26.19 0.43
N ILE A 258 2.26 -26.91 1.37
CA ILE A 258 2.72 -28.29 1.15
C ILE A 258 1.54 -29.17 0.73
N GLN A 259 0.39 -29.04 1.41
CA GLN A 259 -0.78 -29.89 1.14
C GLN A 259 -1.51 -29.54 -0.17
N ASN A 260 -1.70 -28.25 -0.46
CA ASN A 260 -2.66 -27.82 -1.49
C ASN A 260 -2.10 -26.79 -2.48
N GLY A 261 -0.84 -26.38 -2.33
CA GLY A 261 -0.25 -25.31 -3.11
C GLY A 261 -0.92 -23.95 -2.83
N ALA A 262 -1.04 -23.11 -3.86
CA ALA A 262 -1.56 -21.76 -3.75
C ALA A 262 -2.28 -21.29 -5.03
N LYS A 263 -3.28 -20.42 -4.84
CA LYS A 263 -4.03 -19.81 -5.95
C LYS A 263 -3.16 -18.83 -6.76
N LYS A 264 -3.58 -18.61 -8.01
CA LYS A 264 -3.00 -17.59 -8.90
C LYS A 264 -3.03 -16.22 -8.21
N GLY A 265 -1.87 -15.56 -8.13
CA GLY A 265 -1.67 -14.30 -7.41
C GLY A 265 -0.71 -14.44 -6.23
N ASP A 266 -0.87 -15.50 -5.42
CA ASP A 266 -0.07 -15.71 -4.21
C ASP A 266 1.03 -16.76 -4.34
N ARG A 267 0.94 -17.63 -5.35
CA ARG A 267 1.83 -18.79 -5.54
C ARG A 267 3.33 -18.54 -5.37
N HIS A 268 3.87 -17.46 -5.93
CA HIS A 268 5.30 -17.15 -5.77
C HIS A 268 5.65 -16.73 -4.34
N ARG A 269 4.79 -15.93 -3.72
CA ARG A 269 4.97 -15.40 -2.36
C ARG A 269 4.87 -16.52 -1.33
N LEU A 270 3.86 -17.38 -1.46
CA LEU A 270 3.65 -18.49 -0.52
C LEU A 270 4.70 -19.59 -0.68
N LEU A 271 5.14 -19.90 -1.92
CA LEU A 271 6.27 -20.81 -2.14
C LEU A 271 7.55 -20.31 -1.48
N PHE A 272 7.91 -19.05 -1.72
CA PHE A 272 9.07 -18.43 -1.09
C PHE A 272 8.97 -18.44 0.44
N SER A 273 7.79 -18.09 0.98
CA SER A 273 7.55 -18.08 2.42
C SER A 273 7.64 -19.48 3.05
N ALA A 274 7.16 -20.52 2.35
CA ALA A 274 7.26 -21.90 2.79
C ALA A 274 8.73 -22.37 2.80
N ALA A 275 9.48 -22.07 1.74
CA ALA A 275 10.91 -22.38 1.67
C ALA A 275 11.71 -21.67 2.78
N LYS A 276 11.42 -20.39 3.05
CA LYS A 276 12.03 -19.65 4.16
C LYS A 276 11.72 -20.29 5.52
N ASN A 277 10.48 -20.68 5.78
CA ASN A 277 10.13 -21.31 7.05
C ASN A 277 10.78 -22.69 7.21
N LEU A 278 10.98 -23.44 6.12
CA LEU A 278 11.80 -24.66 6.14
C LEU A 278 13.28 -24.36 6.44
N ALA A 279 13.81 -23.25 5.91
CA ALA A 279 15.20 -22.83 6.16
C ALA A 279 15.48 -22.59 7.65
N GLU A 280 14.49 -22.13 8.42
CA GLU A 280 14.60 -21.94 9.87
C GLU A 280 14.91 -23.27 10.62
N PHE A 281 14.63 -24.43 10.00
CA PHE A 281 14.95 -25.77 10.51
C PHE A 281 16.25 -26.36 9.95
N ASP A 282 17.09 -25.55 9.30
CA ASP A 282 18.24 -26.01 8.54
C ASP A 282 17.86 -27.07 7.47
N CYS A 283 16.65 -26.96 6.92
CA CYS A 283 16.13 -27.92 5.94
C CYS A 283 17.05 -27.99 4.72
N PRO A 284 17.61 -29.17 4.38
CA PRO A 284 18.44 -29.32 3.21
C PRO A 284 17.68 -28.95 1.94
N SER A 285 18.36 -28.29 0.99
CA SER A 285 17.75 -27.87 -0.28
C SER A 285 17.00 -29.01 -0.98
N VAL A 286 17.58 -30.21 -1.02
CA VAL A 286 16.95 -31.39 -1.61
C VAL A 286 15.61 -31.73 -0.94
N LEU A 287 15.52 -31.64 0.39
CA LEU A 287 14.29 -31.91 1.13
C LEU A 287 13.25 -30.81 0.91
N ALA A 288 13.66 -29.54 0.89
CA ALA A 288 12.76 -28.43 0.59
C ALA A 288 12.18 -28.53 -0.83
N HIS A 289 12.99 -28.89 -1.82
CA HIS A 289 12.51 -29.15 -3.19
C HIS A 289 11.54 -30.33 -3.21
N ALA A 290 11.82 -31.42 -2.47
CA ALA A 290 10.93 -32.57 -2.39
C ALA A 290 9.56 -32.23 -1.76
N LEU A 291 9.54 -31.36 -0.74
CA LEU A 291 8.31 -30.98 -0.03
C LEU A 291 7.46 -29.95 -0.78
N LEU A 292 8.06 -29.10 -1.63
CA LEU A 292 7.38 -27.92 -2.17
C LEU A 292 7.15 -27.96 -3.68
N SER A 293 7.92 -28.75 -4.44
CA SER A 293 7.91 -28.64 -5.90
C SER A 293 6.61 -29.11 -6.54
N GLU A 294 6.04 -30.22 -6.07
CA GLU A 294 4.79 -30.78 -6.62
C GLU A 294 3.65 -29.76 -6.48
N SER A 295 3.35 -29.33 -5.26
CA SER A 295 2.30 -28.35 -4.97
C SER A 295 2.53 -27.01 -5.67
N ALA A 296 3.79 -26.62 -5.89
CA ALA A 296 4.14 -25.42 -6.63
C ALA A 296 3.89 -25.53 -8.15
N LEU A 297 4.21 -26.68 -8.74
CA LEU A 297 3.94 -26.98 -10.15
C LEU A 297 2.44 -27.08 -10.41
N ASP A 298 1.69 -27.73 -9.50
CA ASP A 298 0.22 -27.82 -9.55
C ASP A 298 -0.45 -26.44 -9.40
N SER A 299 0.21 -25.51 -8.72
CA SER A 299 -0.18 -24.09 -8.65
C SER A 299 0.12 -23.31 -9.96
N GLY A 300 0.64 -23.99 -10.97
CA GLY A 300 0.91 -23.49 -12.31
C GLY A 300 2.20 -22.67 -12.43
N LEU A 301 3.19 -22.87 -11.55
CA LEU A 301 4.52 -22.28 -11.67
C LEU A 301 5.37 -23.05 -12.69
N SER A 302 6.28 -22.35 -13.36
CA SER A 302 7.26 -23.00 -14.23
C SER A 302 8.34 -23.73 -13.40
N PRO A 303 8.97 -24.80 -13.89
CA PRO A 303 10.05 -25.48 -13.16
C PRO A 303 11.19 -24.53 -12.75
N SER A 304 11.52 -23.55 -13.58
CA SER A 304 12.55 -22.55 -13.28
C SER A 304 12.12 -21.57 -12.19
N ASP A 305 10.86 -21.15 -12.18
CA ASP A 305 10.30 -20.31 -11.11
C ASP A 305 10.23 -21.07 -9.79
N VAL A 306 9.81 -22.33 -9.80
CA VAL A 306 9.79 -23.19 -8.60
C VAL A 306 11.18 -23.26 -8.01
N ARG A 307 12.18 -23.61 -8.83
CA ARG A 307 13.56 -23.73 -8.38
C ARG A 307 14.07 -22.42 -7.76
N ARG A 308 13.91 -21.33 -8.50
CA ARG A 308 14.34 -19.99 -8.08
C ARG A 308 13.71 -19.58 -6.76
N GLN A 309 12.39 -19.76 -6.59
CA GLN A 309 11.70 -19.32 -5.37
C GLN A 309 12.11 -20.15 -4.14
N ILE A 310 12.28 -21.46 -4.30
CA ILE A 310 12.74 -22.34 -3.21
C ILE A 310 14.17 -21.96 -2.82
N ASP A 311 15.10 -21.86 -3.77
CA ASP A 311 16.49 -21.54 -3.50
C ASP A 311 16.65 -20.13 -2.89
N CYS A 312 15.90 -19.14 -3.38
CA CYS A 312 15.87 -17.81 -2.79
C CYS A 312 15.30 -17.82 -1.36
N GLY A 313 14.27 -18.63 -1.08
CA GLY A 313 13.68 -18.74 0.26
C GLY A 313 14.65 -19.37 1.26
N LEU A 314 15.38 -20.41 0.84
CA LEU A 314 16.36 -21.11 1.67
C LEU A 314 17.60 -20.28 2.01
N THR A 315 18.01 -19.42 1.09
CA THR A 315 19.21 -18.57 1.25
C THR A 315 18.91 -17.22 1.90
N HIS A 316 17.65 -16.93 2.20
CA HIS A 316 17.25 -15.65 2.76
C HIS A 316 17.61 -15.55 4.26
N GLN A 317 18.78 -15.00 4.56
CA GLN A 317 19.12 -14.58 5.92
C GLN A 317 18.26 -13.38 6.33
N GLU A 318 17.58 -13.48 7.47
CA GLU A 318 17.00 -12.29 8.09
C GLU A 318 18.16 -11.33 8.43
N GLY A 319 17.99 -10.03 8.15
CA GLY A 319 18.93 -8.99 8.59
C GLY A 319 18.94 -8.86 10.11
N GLY A 320 19.51 -9.87 10.79
CA GLY A 320 19.88 -9.88 12.18
C GLY A 320 21.24 -9.22 12.36
N ASP A 321 21.33 -8.40 13.40
CA ASP A 321 22.48 -7.62 13.82
C ASP A 321 23.83 -8.35 13.66
N SER A 322 24.68 -7.81 12.79
CA SER A 322 26.12 -8.02 12.91
C SER A 322 26.64 -7.01 13.92
N HIS A 323 26.57 -7.38 15.20
CA HIS A 323 27.56 -6.89 16.17
C HIS A 323 28.80 -7.77 16.02
N GLY A 324 29.80 -7.19 15.38
CA GLY A 324 31.19 -7.61 15.30
C GLY A 324 32.02 -6.40 14.94
#